data_AF-A0A0W4ZE60-F1
#
_entry.id   AF-A0A0W4ZE60-F1
#
_cell.length_a   1.000
_cell.length_b   1.000
_cell.length_c   1.000
_cell.angle_alpha   90.00
_cell.angle_beta   90.00
_cell.angle_gamma   90.00
#
_symmetry.space_group_name_H-M   'P 1'
#
loop_
_entity.id
_entity.type
_entity.pdbx_description
1 polymer ?
#
loop_
_entity_poly.entity_id
_entity_poly.type
_entity_poly.pdbx_seq_one_letter_code
_entity_poly.pdbx_strand_id
1 'polypeptide(L)'
;MKHYKLRSRISLELVDKDEWSIWSSWGINEKNECKKEESIGCYDCRAPGMGRRDILPYNIKPKFELEEVPLENYKIKRYLLGVPEGADDIFENKAFPIESCLDYMGGINFYKGCYIGQELTTRIYHTGVVRKRIVPISFYNPNDSPPSILEYNPSLKFCFPVQATTIVREDSREKSVGKFCSGIGNIGLGLMRLDNVFNQSEQDKYIIHHIDHNNNNHIIGVKPFHPWWSKKHIKQ
;
A
#
# COMPACT_ATOMS: atom_id res chain seq x y z
N MET A 1 13.58 -18.72 -6.18
CA MET A 1 14.47 -19.26 -5.12
C MET A 1 15.27 -20.48 -5.58
N LYS A 2 14.64 -21.58 -6.03
CA LYS A 2 15.35 -22.78 -6.53
C LYS A 2 16.36 -22.49 -7.66
N HIS A 3 16.01 -21.59 -8.59
CA HIS A 3 16.91 -21.15 -9.68
C HIS A 3 18.21 -20.48 -9.20
N TYR A 4 18.23 -19.86 -8.01
CA TYR A 4 19.40 -19.11 -7.50
C TYR A 4 20.20 -19.87 -6.42
N LYS A 5 19.84 -21.13 -6.13
CA LYS A 5 20.44 -21.94 -5.05
C LYS A 5 21.78 -22.60 -5.45
N LEU A 6 22.20 -22.51 -6.70
CA LEU A 6 23.28 -23.34 -7.24
C LEU A 6 24.58 -23.18 -6.45
N ARG A 7 25.03 -24.29 -5.83
CA ARG A 7 26.24 -24.38 -4.97
C ARG A 7 26.20 -23.59 -3.65
N SER A 8 25.07 -22.98 -3.29
CA SER A 8 24.89 -22.36 -1.96
C SER A 8 24.51 -23.41 -0.91
N ARG A 9 25.16 -23.38 0.26
CA ARG A 9 24.86 -24.27 1.40
C ARG A 9 23.63 -23.78 2.16
N ILE A 10 22.45 -23.88 1.53
CA ILE A 10 21.17 -23.48 2.12
C ILE A 10 20.10 -24.57 1.93
N SER A 11 19.29 -24.82 2.95
CA SER A 11 18.03 -25.58 2.86
C SER A 11 16.85 -24.60 2.77
N LEU A 12 15.82 -24.99 2.03
CA LEU A 12 14.59 -24.22 1.89
C LEU A 12 13.44 -25.22 2.02
N GLU A 13 12.53 -24.94 2.94
CA GLU A 13 11.37 -25.77 3.23
C GLU A 13 10.13 -24.88 3.22
N LEU A 14 9.02 -25.44 2.75
CA LEU A 14 7.72 -24.79 2.87
C LEU A 14 7.20 -25.13 4.26
N VAL A 15 6.90 -24.10 5.03
CA VAL A 15 6.31 -24.25 6.36
C VAL A 15 4.79 -24.34 6.20
N ASP A 16 4.17 -25.32 6.85
CA ASP A 16 2.72 -25.50 6.78
C ASP A 16 1.99 -24.37 7.51
N LYS A 17 0.77 -24.06 7.03
CA LYS A 17 -0.05 -22.97 7.57
C LYS A 17 -0.44 -23.17 9.03
N ASP A 18 -0.40 -24.41 9.50
CA ASP A 18 -0.82 -24.81 10.84
C ASP A 18 0.35 -24.86 11.83
N GLU A 19 1.58 -24.54 11.39
CA GLU A 19 2.75 -24.47 12.27
C GLU A 19 2.93 -23.08 12.86
N TRP A 20 2.80 -22.04 12.04
CA TRP A 20 3.10 -20.65 12.41
C TRP A 20 1.99 -19.69 11.97
N SER A 21 1.74 -18.70 12.80
CA SER A 21 0.82 -17.59 12.56
C SER A 21 1.57 -16.26 12.54
N ILE A 22 1.11 -15.33 11.69
CA ILE A 22 1.66 -13.97 11.58
C ILE A 22 0.64 -13.00 12.12
N TRP A 23 1.03 -12.21 13.11
CA TRP A 23 0.18 -11.24 13.79
C TRP A 23 0.61 -9.81 13.51
N SER A 24 -0.37 -8.91 13.46
CA SER A 24 -0.18 -7.46 13.38
C SER A 24 -0.83 -6.81 14.58
N SER A 25 -0.04 -6.14 15.42
CA SER A 25 -0.50 -5.48 16.63
C SER A 25 -0.20 -3.98 16.56
N TRP A 26 -1.16 -3.11 16.81
CA TRP A 26 -0.98 -1.65 16.80
C TRP A 26 -1.73 -0.99 17.96
N GLY A 27 -1.40 0.27 18.26
CA GLY A 27 -1.89 0.94 19.49
C GLY A 27 -1.12 0.53 20.76
N ILE A 28 0.08 -0.03 20.59
CA ILE A 28 0.97 -0.42 21.68
C ILE A 28 1.64 0.85 22.25
N ASN A 29 1.53 1.04 23.56
CA ASN A 29 2.19 2.10 24.32
C ASN A 29 3.13 1.49 25.37
N GLU A 30 3.98 2.28 26.04
CA GLU A 30 4.89 1.82 27.11
C GLU A 30 4.20 1.00 28.22
N LYS A 31 2.88 1.19 28.42
CA LYS A 31 2.06 0.43 29.37
C LYS A 31 1.69 -0.99 28.90
N ASN A 32 1.64 -1.22 27.58
CA ASN A 32 1.27 -2.49 26.94
C ASN A 32 2.47 -3.14 26.23
N GLU A 33 3.68 -2.60 26.41
CA GLU A 33 4.88 -3.14 25.79
C GLU A 33 5.26 -4.44 26.51
N CYS A 34 5.21 -5.56 25.79
CA CYS A 34 5.54 -6.87 26.34
C CYS A 34 7.05 -6.93 26.61
N LYS A 35 7.44 -6.53 27.81
CA LYS A 35 8.81 -6.63 28.33
C LYS A 35 9.12 -8.10 28.68
N LYS A 36 9.34 -8.95 27.68
CA LYS A 36 10.35 -10.04 27.64
C LYS A 36 10.10 -11.09 26.56
N GLU A 37 11.23 -11.44 25.93
CA GLU A 37 11.80 -12.75 25.52
C GLU A 37 10.85 -13.80 24.92
N GLU A 38 11.21 -14.25 23.70
CA GLU A 38 10.69 -15.39 22.90
C GLU A 38 9.78 -15.09 21.69
N SER A 39 9.29 -13.88 21.46
CA SER A 39 8.56 -13.60 20.22
C SER A 39 9.51 -13.31 19.05
N ILE A 40 9.47 -14.09 17.97
CA ILE A 40 10.11 -13.74 16.70
C ILE A 40 9.30 -12.59 16.08
N GLY A 41 9.76 -11.36 16.25
CA GLY A 41 9.00 -10.20 15.77
C GLY A 41 9.75 -8.89 15.84
N CYS A 42 9.24 -7.88 15.15
CA CYS A 42 9.82 -6.54 15.09
C CYS A 42 8.75 -5.47 14.90
N TYR A 43 9.10 -4.23 15.25
CA TYR A 43 8.28 -3.08 14.88
C TYR A 43 8.22 -2.96 13.35
N ASP A 44 7.03 -2.69 12.84
CA ASP A 44 6.79 -2.50 11.42
C ASP A 44 7.18 -1.08 11.00
N CYS A 45 8.36 -0.95 10.40
CA CYS A 45 8.94 0.32 10.02
C CYS A 45 8.42 0.86 8.67
N ARG A 46 7.44 0.21 8.02
CA ARG A 46 6.98 0.62 6.68
C ARG A 46 6.28 1.96 6.69
N ALA A 47 5.56 2.28 7.77
CA ALA A 47 4.95 3.59 7.97
C ALA A 47 4.78 3.87 9.47
N PRO A 48 4.82 5.15 9.90
CA PRO A 48 4.49 5.53 11.26
C PRO A 48 3.12 4.99 11.69
N GLY A 49 3.06 4.34 12.85
CA GLY A 49 1.81 3.80 13.38
C GLY A 49 1.38 2.43 12.85
N MET A 50 2.19 1.74 12.02
CA MET A 50 1.94 0.36 11.58
C MET A 50 1.99 -0.66 12.72
N GLY A 51 2.66 -0.33 13.82
CA GLY A 51 2.73 -1.17 15.01
C GLY A 51 3.83 -2.22 14.91
N ARG A 52 3.53 -3.46 15.27
CA ARG A 52 4.47 -4.57 15.38
C ARG A 52 4.00 -5.79 14.57
N ARG A 53 4.94 -6.59 14.09
CA ARG A 53 4.74 -7.93 13.54
C ARG A 53 5.30 -8.97 14.49
N ASP A 54 4.53 -10.01 14.73
CA ASP A 54 4.95 -11.16 15.53
C ASP A 54 4.67 -12.45 14.76
N ILE A 55 5.63 -13.36 14.78
CA ILE A 55 5.52 -14.73 14.26
C ILE A 55 5.48 -15.64 15.48
N LEU A 56 4.38 -16.37 15.63
CA LEU A 56 4.09 -17.20 16.79
C LEU A 56 3.64 -18.59 16.30
N PRO A 57 3.85 -19.67 17.08
CA PRO A 57 3.23 -20.95 16.79
C PRO A 57 1.71 -20.79 16.58
N TYR A 58 1.11 -21.55 15.66
CA TYR A 58 -0.25 -21.32 15.15
C TYR A 58 -1.33 -21.08 16.22
N ASN A 59 -1.27 -21.80 17.35
CA ASN A 59 -2.25 -21.71 18.44
C ASN A 59 -1.91 -20.67 19.52
N ILE A 60 -0.88 -19.85 19.32
CA ILE A 60 -0.41 -18.86 20.29
C ILE A 60 -0.73 -17.46 19.79
N LYS A 61 -1.42 -16.69 20.64
CA LYS A 61 -1.75 -15.28 20.38
C LYS A 61 -0.73 -14.34 21.05
N PRO A 62 -0.53 -13.13 20.51
CA PRO A 62 0.24 -12.09 21.17
C PRO A 62 -0.33 -11.76 22.56
N LYS A 63 0.54 -11.59 23.56
CA LYS A 63 0.16 -11.25 24.95
C LYS A 63 -0.01 -9.74 25.14
N PHE A 64 -0.87 -9.13 24.31
CA PHE A 64 -1.23 -7.71 24.45
C PHE A 64 -2.68 -7.59 24.94
N GLU A 65 -2.95 -6.64 25.83
CA GLU A 65 -4.31 -6.23 26.18
C GLU A 65 -4.88 -5.34 25.07
N LEU A 66 -5.16 -5.96 23.91
CA LEU A 66 -5.73 -5.31 22.73
C LEU A 66 -6.95 -6.11 22.23
N GLU A 67 -7.87 -5.42 21.59
CA GLU A 67 -9.01 -6.05 20.92
C GLU A 67 -8.54 -6.73 19.62
N GLU A 68 -8.94 -7.98 19.43
CA GLU A 68 -8.73 -8.70 18.18
C GLU A 68 -9.78 -8.29 17.15
N VAL A 69 -9.33 -7.87 15.97
CA VAL A 69 -10.19 -7.41 14.89
C VAL A 69 -9.98 -8.25 13.62
N PRO A 70 -10.98 -8.32 12.72
CA PRO A 70 -10.82 -9.02 11.45
C PRO A 70 -9.64 -8.52 10.61
N LEU A 71 -9.12 -9.39 9.73
CA LEU A 71 -8.00 -9.07 8.82
C LEU A 71 -8.28 -7.84 7.94
N GLU A 72 -9.55 -7.57 7.63
CA GLU A 72 -9.96 -6.38 6.88
C GLU A 72 -9.55 -5.07 7.56
N ASN A 73 -9.59 -5.00 8.90
CA ASN A 73 -9.16 -3.82 9.65
C ASN A 73 -7.67 -3.53 9.45
N TYR A 74 -6.86 -4.59 9.32
CA TYR A 74 -5.46 -4.44 8.97
C TYR A 74 -5.27 -3.88 7.55
N LYS A 75 -6.06 -4.36 6.57
CA LYS A 75 -6.07 -3.84 5.20
C LYS A 75 -6.50 -2.36 5.15
N ILE A 76 -7.56 -2.01 5.88
CA ILE A 76 -8.04 -0.62 6.04
C ILE A 76 -6.92 0.27 6.58
N LYS A 77 -6.27 -0.14 7.68
CA LYS A 77 -5.15 0.59 8.28
C LYS A 77 -4.03 0.84 7.29
N ARG A 78 -3.64 -0.18 6.51
CA ARG A 78 -2.61 -0.04 5.47
C ARG A 78 -3.01 0.97 4.40
N TYR A 79 -4.25 0.95 3.93
CA TYR A 79 -4.73 1.87 2.90
C TYR A 79 -4.79 3.30 3.40
N LEU A 80 -5.24 3.53 4.64
CA LEU A 80 -5.19 4.85 5.28
C LEU A 80 -3.75 5.39 5.40
N LEU A 81 -2.77 4.51 5.60
CA LEU A 81 -1.35 4.87 5.66
C LEU A 81 -0.64 4.86 4.29
N GLY A 82 -1.32 4.48 3.20
CA GLY A 82 -0.71 4.37 1.87
C GLY A 82 0.35 3.26 1.75
N VAL A 83 0.19 2.15 2.47
CA VAL A 83 1.14 1.02 2.52
C VAL A 83 0.67 -0.13 1.61
N PRO A 84 1.28 -0.32 0.43
CA PRO A 84 0.97 -1.47 -0.42
C PRO A 84 1.55 -2.79 0.13
N GLU A 85 0.80 -3.88 0.02
CA GLU A 85 1.24 -5.22 0.42
C GLU A 85 0.64 -6.30 -0.50
N GLY A 86 1.50 -7.20 -0.98
CA GLY A 86 1.06 -8.35 -1.79
C GLY A 86 0.69 -8.02 -3.23
N ALA A 87 0.26 -9.05 -3.96
CA ALA A 87 -0.03 -8.98 -5.39
C ALA A 87 -1.28 -8.13 -5.73
N ASP A 88 -2.22 -8.01 -4.78
CA ASP A 88 -3.41 -7.18 -4.96
C ASP A 88 -3.08 -5.68 -5.01
N ASP A 89 -2.03 -5.24 -4.31
CA ASP A 89 -1.65 -3.83 -4.22
C ASP A 89 -0.50 -3.48 -5.18
N ILE A 90 0.38 -4.45 -5.48
CA ILE A 90 1.62 -4.26 -6.24
C ILE A 90 1.55 -5.05 -7.55
N PHE A 91 1.67 -4.35 -8.68
CA PHE A 91 1.59 -4.95 -10.01
C PHE A 91 2.69 -5.97 -10.25
N GLU A 92 2.34 -7.26 -10.25
CA GLU A 92 3.30 -8.33 -10.47
C GLU A 92 4.03 -8.18 -11.82
N ASN A 93 5.35 -8.41 -11.82
CA ASN A 93 6.23 -8.31 -13.00
C ASN A 93 6.27 -6.93 -13.71
N LYS A 94 5.57 -5.92 -13.19
CA LYS A 94 5.48 -4.57 -13.80
C LYS A 94 5.81 -3.45 -12.81
N ALA A 95 5.70 -3.70 -11.52
CA ALA A 95 5.96 -2.71 -10.48
C ALA A 95 7.45 -2.38 -10.38
N PHE A 96 7.76 -1.09 -10.38
CA PHE A 96 9.07 -0.61 -9.97
C PHE A 96 9.12 -0.45 -8.43
N PRO A 97 10.19 -0.88 -7.75
CA PRO A 97 10.30 -0.78 -6.29
C PRO A 97 10.04 0.64 -5.75
N ILE A 98 10.58 1.65 -6.43
CA ILE A 98 10.44 3.05 -6.05
C ILE A 98 9.02 3.58 -6.35
N GLU A 99 8.39 3.18 -7.46
CA GLU A 99 6.98 3.51 -7.70
C GLU A 99 6.07 2.87 -6.62
N SER A 100 6.48 1.75 -6.03
CA SER A 100 5.76 1.07 -4.94
C SER A 100 6.20 1.55 -3.54
N CYS A 101 6.97 2.64 -3.45
CA CYS A 101 7.41 3.28 -2.20
C CYS A 101 8.37 2.46 -1.33
N LEU A 102 9.04 1.43 -1.86
CA LEU A 102 9.97 0.60 -1.07
C LEU A 102 11.17 1.39 -0.53
N ASP A 103 11.57 2.49 -1.19
CA ASP A 103 12.58 3.41 -0.69
C ASP A 103 12.14 4.16 0.57
N TYR A 104 10.85 4.48 0.71
CA TYR A 104 10.31 5.09 1.94
C TYR A 104 10.02 4.06 3.03
N MET A 105 9.63 2.85 2.66
CA MET A 105 9.28 1.78 3.59
C MET A 105 10.49 0.99 4.12
N GLY A 106 11.72 1.41 3.81
CA GLY A 106 12.96 0.73 4.24
C GLY A 106 13.27 -0.57 3.49
N GLY A 107 12.63 -0.81 2.36
CA GLY A 107 12.81 -2.01 1.52
C GLY A 107 14.01 -1.96 0.57
N ILE A 108 14.69 -0.81 0.45
CA ILE A 108 15.86 -0.64 -0.43
C ILE A 108 17.01 -0.03 0.37
N ASN A 109 18.16 -0.69 0.35
CA ASN A 109 19.42 -0.12 0.82
C ASN A 109 20.30 0.20 -0.38
N PHE A 110 20.59 1.49 -0.60
CA PHE A 110 21.43 1.95 -1.73
C PHE A 110 22.93 1.74 -1.49
N TYR A 111 23.33 1.41 -0.27
CA TYR A 111 24.72 1.25 0.16
C TYR A 111 25.13 -0.21 0.41
N LYS A 112 24.25 -1.18 0.12
CA LYS A 112 24.57 -2.60 0.25
C LYS A 112 25.26 -3.15 -1.01
N GLY A 113 25.79 -4.38 -0.91
CA GLY A 113 26.37 -5.11 -2.05
C GLY A 113 25.37 -5.47 -3.15
N CYS A 114 25.87 -6.08 -4.22
CA CYS A 114 25.11 -6.30 -5.45
C CYS A 114 23.86 -7.19 -5.27
N TYR A 115 22.74 -6.79 -5.88
CA TYR A 115 21.52 -7.59 -5.93
C TYR A 115 20.82 -7.47 -7.30
N ILE A 116 19.93 -8.42 -7.60
CA ILE A 116 19.21 -8.48 -8.89
C ILE A 116 18.32 -7.24 -9.04
N GLY A 117 18.44 -6.55 -10.17
CA GLY A 117 17.67 -5.34 -10.47
C GLY A 117 18.18 -4.05 -9.81
N GLN A 118 19.35 -4.09 -9.17
CA GLN A 118 19.95 -2.91 -8.51
C GLN A 118 20.23 -1.78 -9.50
N GLU A 119 20.83 -2.05 -10.65
CA GLU A 119 21.29 -1.01 -11.58
C GLU A 119 20.15 -0.05 -11.96
N LEU A 120 19.00 -0.60 -12.36
CA LEU A 120 17.82 0.19 -12.72
C LEU A 120 17.24 0.95 -11.52
N THR A 121 17.16 0.29 -10.36
CA THR A 121 16.65 0.89 -9.12
C THR A 121 17.50 2.08 -8.69
N THR A 122 18.82 1.90 -8.66
CA THR A 122 19.81 2.93 -8.31
C THR A 122 19.81 4.06 -9.34
N ARG A 123 19.69 3.76 -10.65
CA ARG A 123 19.58 4.77 -11.70
C ARG A 123 18.35 5.65 -11.52
N ILE A 124 17.17 5.05 -11.27
CA ILE A 124 15.93 5.81 -11.01
C ILE A 124 16.09 6.69 -9.76
N TYR A 125 16.70 6.16 -8.70
CA TYR A 125 16.93 6.91 -7.47
C TYR A 125 17.84 8.13 -7.68
N HIS A 126 19.01 7.97 -8.28
CA HIS A 126 19.97 9.07 -8.45
C HIS A 126 19.61 10.07 -9.54
N THR A 127 18.86 9.65 -10.57
CA THR A 127 18.35 10.60 -11.58
C THR A 127 17.26 11.51 -11.02
N GLY A 128 16.63 11.14 -9.89
CA GLY A 128 15.65 11.97 -9.19
C GLY A 128 14.28 12.08 -9.88
N VAL A 129 14.08 11.43 -11.03
CA VAL A 129 12.84 11.56 -11.83
C VAL A 129 11.84 10.46 -11.45
N VAL A 130 11.32 10.50 -10.23
CA VAL A 130 10.19 9.63 -9.82
C VAL A 130 8.90 10.39 -10.03
N ARG A 131 8.19 10.08 -11.12
CA ARG A 131 6.96 10.81 -11.49
C ARG A 131 5.69 10.20 -10.92
N LYS A 132 5.68 8.90 -10.61
CA LYS A 132 4.50 8.19 -10.11
C LYS A 132 4.85 7.39 -8.87
N ARG A 133 3.91 7.33 -7.92
CA ARG A 133 3.99 6.45 -6.75
C ARG A 133 2.62 5.91 -6.38
N ILE A 134 2.60 4.78 -5.69
CA ILE A 134 1.41 4.29 -5.00
C ILE A 134 1.10 5.26 -3.86
N VAL A 135 -0.11 5.81 -3.87
CA VAL A 135 -0.63 6.76 -2.87
C VAL A 135 -1.98 6.28 -2.34
N PRO A 136 -2.35 6.70 -1.12
CA PRO A 136 -3.69 6.45 -0.62
C PRO A 136 -4.73 7.25 -1.42
N ILE A 137 -5.86 6.61 -1.72
CA ILE A 137 -6.99 7.21 -2.42
C ILE A 137 -8.30 6.94 -1.68
N SER A 138 -9.25 7.86 -1.80
CA SER A 138 -10.65 7.68 -1.37
C SER A 138 -11.56 7.62 -2.58
N PHE A 139 -12.64 6.85 -2.45
CA PHE A 139 -13.68 6.65 -3.45
C PHE A 139 -14.97 7.35 -3.01
N TYR A 140 -15.63 8.02 -3.94
CA TYR A 140 -16.88 8.74 -3.70
C TYR A 140 -17.78 8.65 -4.94
N ASN A 141 -19.07 8.96 -4.79
CA ASN A 141 -19.94 9.04 -5.96
C ASN A 141 -19.53 10.26 -6.79
N PRO A 142 -19.37 10.15 -8.12
CA PRO A 142 -18.93 11.28 -8.96
C PRO A 142 -19.80 12.54 -8.87
N ASN A 143 -21.08 12.37 -8.50
CA ASN A 143 -22.05 13.44 -8.31
C ASN A 143 -21.88 14.19 -6.97
N ASP A 144 -21.17 13.61 -6.01
CA ASP A 144 -20.90 14.21 -4.71
C ASP A 144 -19.61 15.06 -4.77
N SER A 145 -19.43 15.91 -3.76
CA SER A 145 -18.18 16.63 -3.57
C SER A 145 -17.05 15.66 -3.18
N PRO A 146 -15.82 15.82 -3.71
CA PRO A 146 -14.68 15.01 -3.30
C PRO A 146 -14.43 15.11 -1.79
N PRO A 147 -14.09 14.00 -1.11
CA PRO A 147 -13.83 14.02 0.33
C PRO A 147 -12.60 14.86 0.67
N SER A 148 -12.69 15.65 1.73
CA SER A 148 -11.57 16.49 2.21
C SER A 148 -10.60 15.74 3.12
N ILE A 149 -11.04 14.63 3.72
CA ILE A 149 -10.26 13.84 4.68
C ILE A 149 -10.26 12.38 4.23
N LEU A 150 -9.13 11.70 4.43
CA LEU A 150 -8.99 10.27 4.18
C LEU A 150 -9.46 9.49 5.41
N GLU A 151 -10.70 9.01 5.34
CA GLU A 151 -11.33 8.20 6.40
C GLU A 151 -12.09 7.02 5.81
N TYR A 152 -12.12 5.92 6.56
CA TYR A 152 -12.88 4.74 6.19
C TYR A 152 -14.34 4.87 6.63
N ASN A 153 -15.28 4.64 5.71
CA ASN A 153 -16.70 4.60 5.97
C ASN A 153 -17.27 3.23 5.54
N PRO A 154 -17.70 2.38 6.49
CA PRO A 154 -18.21 1.03 6.18
C PRO A 154 -19.54 1.03 5.43
N SER A 155 -20.27 2.16 5.42
CA SER A 155 -21.56 2.30 4.73
C SER A 155 -21.39 2.51 3.23
N LEU A 156 -20.23 3.00 2.79
CA LEU A 156 -19.93 3.25 1.39
C LEU A 156 -19.23 2.03 0.78
N LYS A 157 -19.87 1.41 -0.21
CA LYS A 157 -19.34 0.24 -0.94
C LYS A 157 -19.36 0.53 -2.43
N PHE A 158 -18.28 0.19 -3.11
CA PHE A 158 -18.12 0.36 -4.54
C PHE A 158 -17.88 -0.99 -5.21
N CYS A 159 -18.34 -1.14 -6.45
CA CYS A 159 -17.92 -2.24 -7.31
C CYS A 159 -16.54 -1.88 -7.85
N PHE A 160 -15.47 -2.53 -7.43
CA PHE A 160 -14.13 -2.16 -7.88
C PHE A 160 -13.79 -2.73 -9.25
N PRO A 161 -13.03 -1.98 -10.08
CA PRO A 161 -12.54 -2.49 -11.35
C PRO A 161 -11.42 -3.51 -11.13
N VAL A 162 -10.97 -4.14 -12.23
CA VAL A 162 -9.73 -4.93 -12.20
C VAL A 162 -8.51 -4.06 -11.88
N GLN A 163 -7.50 -4.67 -11.27
CA GLN A 163 -6.21 -4.03 -11.02
C GLN A 163 -5.62 -3.44 -12.31
N ALA A 164 -4.92 -2.31 -12.18
CA ALA A 164 -4.29 -1.56 -13.27
C ALA A 164 -5.27 -0.84 -14.23
N THR A 165 -6.58 -0.79 -13.90
CA THR A 165 -7.55 0.09 -14.58
C THR A 165 -7.13 1.54 -14.48
N THR A 166 -7.33 2.31 -15.56
CA THR A 166 -6.79 3.67 -15.66
C THR A 166 -7.61 4.65 -14.84
N ILE A 167 -6.91 5.52 -14.11
CA ILE A 167 -7.48 6.70 -13.45
C ILE A 167 -7.28 7.88 -14.39
N VAL A 168 -8.37 8.57 -14.74
CA VAL A 168 -8.36 9.74 -15.61
C VAL A 168 -8.74 10.98 -14.83
N ARG A 169 -8.25 12.14 -15.28
CA ARG A 169 -8.79 13.44 -14.86
C ARG A 169 -10.08 13.68 -15.64
N GLU A 170 -11.14 14.06 -14.94
CA GLU A 170 -12.42 14.44 -15.52
C GLU A 170 -12.28 15.83 -16.17
N ASP A 171 -11.65 15.85 -17.34
CA ASP A 171 -11.53 17.00 -18.22
C ASP A 171 -11.93 16.59 -19.64
N SER A 172 -12.01 17.54 -20.57
CA SER A 172 -12.40 17.27 -21.96
C SER A 172 -11.50 16.29 -22.72
N ARG A 173 -10.34 15.92 -22.16
CA ARG A 173 -9.36 15.02 -22.78
C ARG A 173 -9.17 13.71 -22.02
N GLU A 174 -9.89 13.51 -20.91
CA GLU A 174 -9.79 12.35 -20.01
C GLU A 174 -8.34 11.88 -19.80
N LYS A 175 -7.47 12.84 -19.48
CA LYS A 175 -6.03 12.55 -19.43
C LYS A 175 -5.73 11.49 -18.37
N SER A 176 -5.08 10.40 -18.78
CA SER A 176 -4.58 9.38 -17.84
C SER A 176 -3.60 9.99 -16.83
N VAL A 177 -3.90 9.85 -15.54
CA VAL A 177 -3.09 10.35 -14.42
C VAL A 177 -2.53 9.24 -13.54
N GLY A 178 -3.05 8.02 -13.67
CA GLY A 178 -2.63 6.90 -12.86
C GLY A 178 -3.34 5.60 -13.18
N LYS A 179 -3.17 4.62 -12.29
CA LYS A 179 -3.82 3.32 -12.34
C LYS A 179 -4.31 2.90 -10.96
N PHE A 180 -5.49 2.31 -10.91
CA PHE A 180 -6.04 1.67 -9.72
C PHE A 180 -5.18 0.48 -9.30
N CYS A 181 -4.85 0.38 -8.02
CA CYS A 181 -4.24 -0.81 -7.44
C CYS A 181 -5.32 -1.71 -6.86
N SER A 182 -5.98 -1.24 -5.81
CA SER A 182 -6.88 -2.04 -4.98
C SER A 182 -7.72 -1.14 -4.06
N GLY A 183 -8.82 -1.67 -3.52
CA GLY A 183 -9.74 -0.93 -2.66
C GLY A 183 -10.50 -1.81 -1.68
N ILE A 184 -11.01 -1.20 -0.61
CA ILE A 184 -11.94 -1.77 0.37
C ILE A 184 -12.87 -0.66 0.89
N GLY A 185 -14.19 -0.89 0.86
CA GLY A 185 -15.17 0.15 1.18
C GLY A 185 -14.96 1.39 0.32
N ASN A 186 -14.69 2.54 0.94
CA ASN A 186 -14.43 3.81 0.25
C ASN A 186 -12.95 4.22 0.20
N ILE A 187 -12.00 3.34 0.51
CA ILE A 187 -10.56 3.69 0.47
C ILE A 187 -9.75 2.65 -0.30
N GLY A 188 -8.57 3.04 -0.76
CA GLY A 188 -7.72 2.17 -1.56
C GLY A 188 -6.33 2.73 -1.81
N LEU A 189 -5.68 2.13 -2.80
CA LEU A 189 -4.39 2.54 -3.31
C LEU A 189 -4.46 2.78 -4.82
N GLY A 190 -3.72 3.80 -5.28
CA GLY A 190 -3.58 4.10 -6.70
C GLY A 190 -2.14 4.47 -7.05
N LEU A 191 -1.62 3.93 -8.15
CA LEU A 191 -0.36 4.39 -8.75
C LEU A 191 -0.63 5.67 -9.52
N MET A 192 -0.34 6.83 -8.92
CA MET A 192 -0.67 8.14 -9.50
C MET A 192 0.56 8.99 -9.73
N ARG A 193 0.47 9.91 -10.71
CA ARG A 193 1.48 10.95 -10.92
C ARG A 193 1.53 11.87 -9.70
N LEU A 194 2.73 12.09 -9.17
CA LEU A 194 2.93 12.92 -7.98
C LEU A 194 2.45 14.36 -8.18
N ASP A 195 2.60 14.92 -9.38
CA ASP A 195 2.09 16.27 -9.69
C ASP A 195 0.56 16.36 -9.52
N ASN A 196 -0.17 15.31 -9.89
CA ASN A 196 -1.63 15.24 -9.74
C ASN A 196 -2.08 15.01 -8.29
N VAL A 197 -1.19 14.52 -7.43
CA VAL A 197 -1.46 14.31 -6.00
C VAL A 197 -1.10 15.57 -5.21
N PHE A 198 0.03 16.20 -5.51
CA PHE A 198 0.59 17.30 -4.72
C PHE A 198 0.16 18.69 -5.18
N ASN A 199 -0.14 18.86 -6.47
CA ASN A 199 -0.57 20.15 -7.03
C ASN A 199 -2.05 20.12 -7.46
N GLN A 200 -2.87 19.33 -6.76
CA GLN A 200 -4.30 19.24 -7.04
C GLN A 200 -5.03 20.55 -6.65
N SER A 201 -5.88 21.03 -7.55
CA SER A 201 -6.83 22.11 -7.29
C SER A 201 -8.14 21.57 -6.73
N GLU A 202 -8.95 22.38 -6.06
CA GLU A 202 -10.28 21.97 -5.58
C GLU A 202 -11.23 21.54 -6.72
N GLN A 203 -11.00 22.06 -7.92
CA GLN A 203 -11.74 21.73 -9.13
C GLN A 203 -11.29 20.42 -9.78
N ASP A 204 -10.15 19.85 -9.36
CA ASP A 204 -9.63 18.62 -9.96
C ASP A 204 -10.48 17.43 -9.51
N LYS A 205 -11.19 16.84 -10.46
CA LYS A 205 -11.89 15.57 -10.30
C LYS A 205 -11.16 14.47 -11.05
N TYR A 206 -10.98 13.34 -10.38
CA TYR A 206 -10.44 12.13 -10.97
C TYR A 206 -11.49 11.04 -10.92
N ILE A 207 -11.57 10.24 -11.97
CA ILE A 207 -12.58 9.19 -12.09
C ILE A 207 -11.95 7.90 -12.64
N ILE A 208 -12.63 6.80 -12.33
CA ILE A 208 -12.40 5.50 -12.93
C ILE A 208 -13.68 5.12 -13.67
N HIS A 209 -13.54 4.85 -14.97
CA HIS A 209 -14.58 4.17 -15.75
C HIS A 209 -14.27 2.69 -15.79
N HIS A 210 -15.26 1.85 -15.48
CA HIS A 210 -15.14 0.42 -15.71
C HIS A 210 -16.48 -0.22 -15.99
N ILE A 211 -16.41 -1.43 -16.53
CA ILE A 211 -17.57 -2.27 -16.82
C ILE A 211 -17.49 -3.47 -15.87
N ASP A 212 -18.60 -3.80 -15.21
CA ASP A 212 -18.68 -4.99 -14.37
C ASP A 212 -18.89 -6.28 -15.20
N HIS A 213 -18.91 -7.44 -14.54
CA HIS A 213 -19.17 -8.73 -15.19
C HIS A 213 -20.56 -8.83 -15.84
N ASN A 214 -21.49 -7.95 -15.49
CA ASN A 214 -22.85 -7.90 -16.00
C ASN A 214 -23.02 -6.85 -17.12
N ASN A 215 -21.92 -6.30 -17.66
CA ASN A 215 -21.91 -5.23 -18.67
C ASN A 215 -22.52 -3.89 -18.22
N ASN A 216 -22.59 -3.62 -16.91
CA ASN A 216 -23.00 -2.31 -16.43
C ASN A 216 -21.79 -1.36 -16.37
N ASN A 217 -22.00 -0.14 -16.85
CA ASN A 217 -21.01 0.94 -16.75
C ASN A 217 -21.04 1.54 -15.34
N HIS A 218 -19.88 1.57 -14.70
CA HIS A 218 -19.68 2.18 -13.39
C HIS A 218 -18.67 3.33 -13.51
N ILE A 219 -18.97 4.42 -12.81
CA ILE A 219 -18.08 5.57 -12.69
C ILE A 219 -17.85 5.81 -11.21
N ILE A 220 -16.59 5.84 -10.80
CA ILE A 220 -16.19 6.04 -9.40
C ILE A 220 -15.34 7.29 -9.32
N GLY A 221 -15.71 8.22 -8.44
CA GLY A 221 -14.90 9.38 -8.11
C GLY A 221 -13.69 8.95 -7.28
N VAL A 222 -12.52 9.47 -7.60
CA VAL A 222 -11.26 9.18 -6.92
C VAL A 222 -10.65 10.47 -6.38
N LYS A 223 -10.25 10.47 -5.12
CA LYS A 223 -9.51 11.57 -4.49
C LYS A 223 -8.20 11.04 -3.92
N PRO A 224 -7.03 11.46 -4.45
CA PRO A 224 -5.74 11.11 -3.85
C PRO A 224 -5.41 11.97 -2.64
N PHE A 225 -4.73 11.36 -1.68
CA PHE A 225 -4.29 12.00 -0.45
C PHE A 225 -2.78 11.98 -0.31
N HIS A 226 -2.27 12.97 0.42
CA HIS A 226 -0.85 13.08 0.73
C HIS A 226 -0.44 11.94 1.69
N PRO A 227 0.53 11.08 1.32
CA PRO A 227 1.03 10.05 2.21
C PRO A 227 1.92 10.62 3.32
N TRP A 228 2.20 9.83 4.34
CA TRP A 228 3.00 10.24 5.52
C TRP A 228 4.41 10.77 5.18
N TRP A 229 5.02 10.31 4.07
CA TRP A 229 6.35 10.73 3.60
C TRP A 229 6.32 12.00 2.75
N SER A 230 5.14 12.53 2.41
CA SER A 230 4.96 13.66 1.49
C SER A 230 5.56 14.98 1.97
N LYS A 231 5.75 15.17 3.29
CA LYS A 231 6.35 16.38 3.86
C LYS A 231 7.74 16.71 3.28
N LYS A 232 8.45 15.70 2.76
CA LYS A 232 9.75 15.90 2.09
C LYS A 232 9.64 16.50 0.67
N HIS A 233 8.46 16.45 0.06
CA HIS A 233 8.20 16.83 -1.33
C HIS A 233 7.34 18.08 -1.48
N ILE A 234 6.63 18.48 -0.43
CA ILE A 234 5.90 19.75 -0.39
C ILE A 234 6.96 20.83 -0.18
N LYS A 235 7.24 21.63 -1.21
CA LYS A 235 8.03 22.85 -1.06
C LYS A 235 7.27 23.75 -0.08
N GLN A 236 7.93 24.17 1.00
CA GLN A 236 7.51 25.35 1.76
C GLN A 236 7.63 26.58 0.87
#